data_AF-A0A3B9Y3E8-F1
#
_entry.id   AF-A0A3B9Y3E8-F1
#
_cell.length_a   1.000
_cell.length_b   1.000
_cell.length_c   1.000
_cell.angle_alpha   90.00
_cell.angle_beta   90.00
_cell.angle_gamma   90.00
#
_symmetry.space_group_name_H-M   'P 1'
#
loop_
_entity.id
_entity.type
_entity.pdbx_description
1 polymer ?
#
loop_
_entity_poly.entity_id
_entity_poly.type
_entity_poly.pdbx_seq_one_letter_code
_entity_poly.pdbx_strand_id
1 'polypeptide(L)'
;YFVKFLQAYQELGLPLYAITPQNEPLSPVETYPGMNFPALDETSFIKNNLGPALEEANLAAKILIYDQNWDQPGYPLKVLSDPSAQRYVAGTAWHCYAGDPSVMTKIHQTYPSKDTYVTECSTGQSGIAPLSAIELLIRSTQNWAKSVVLWNIALDTSGGPKVGIGCEGCTGLVTIDQATGQYSYTENYYHLAHLSKFVVPGAYRIASTVTRASFPYDSPLEEVAFQNPDGSKVVVVYNPSSWSDTFKIRWNAAHSFFYTLPSKGIVTFKWTRKLSASHITTLWEGRSTQSWFLLMGYFFSLFGLVASLFFVRQQRDFRLLDQWFTFCGEYFPVQARSPPTYR
;
A
#
# COMPACT_ATOMS: atom_id res chain seq x y z
N TYR A 1 7.97 -8.40 31.89
CA TYR A 1 6.74 -8.61 31.10
C TYR A 1 7.07 -9.07 29.68
N PHE A 2 7.72 -8.22 28.86
CA PHE A 2 8.07 -8.54 27.46
C PHE A 2 8.74 -9.90 27.24
N VAL A 3 9.73 -10.28 28.05
CA VAL A 3 10.38 -11.62 27.97
C VAL A 3 9.34 -12.75 28.06
N LYS A 4 8.45 -12.71 29.06
CA LYS A 4 7.41 -13.73 29.24
C LYS A 4 6.41 -13.75 28.09
N PHE A 5 6.05 -12.58 27.58
CA PHE A 5 5.16 -12.45 26.41
C PHE A 5 5.79 -13.09 25.16
N LEU A 6 7.05 -12.77 24.87
CA LEU A 6 7.79 -13.34 23.74
C LEU A 6 7.99 -14.85 23.88
N GLN A 7 8.35 -15.33 25.07
CA GLN A 7 8.50 -16.76 25.35
C GLN A 7 7.19 -17.52 25.16
N ALA A 8 6.07 -17.01 25.69
CA ALA A 8 4.77 -17.64 25.55
C ALA A 8 4.34 -17.78 24.08
N TYR A 9 4.57 -16.75 23.27
CA TYR A 9 4.29 -16.82 21.83
C TYR A 9 5.22 -17.81 21.10
N GLN A 10 6.49 -17.85 21.47
CA GLN A 10 7.45 -18.81 20.93
C GLN A 10 7.09 -20.27 21.30
N GLU A 11 6.62 -20.53 22.52
CA GLU A 11 6.14 -21.85 22.98
C GLU A 11 4.92 -22.32 22.19
N LEU A 12 4.09 -21.39 21.70
CA LEU A 12 2.97 -21.67 20.80
C LEU A 12 3.38 -21.80 19.31
N GLY A 13 4.67 -21.72 19.00
CA GLY A 13 5.18 -21.79 17.63
C GLY A 13 4.99 -20.51 16.80
N LEU A 14 4.76 -19.36 17.47
CA LEU A 14 4.52 -18.05 16.86
C LEU A 14 5.62 -17.05 17.26
N PRO A 15 6.89 -17.25 16.88
CA PRO A 15 7.96 -16.34 17.25
C PRO A 15 7.69 -14.93 16.71
N LEU A 16 7.75 -13.93 17.59
CA LEU A 16 7.50 -12.53 17.23
C LEU A 16 8.77 -11.88 16.67
N TYR A 17 8.64 -11.27 15.50
CA TYR A 17 9.76 -10.65 14.78
C TYR A 17 10.27 -9.37 15.44
N ALA A 18 9.36 -8.53 15.94
CA ALA A 18 9.67 -7.24 16.54
C ALA A 18 8.63 -6.84 17.58
N ILE A 19 9.01 -5.93 18.48
CA ILE A 19 8.15 -5.26 19.47
C ILE A 19 8.47 -3.77 19.50
N THR A 20 7.49 -2.98 19.91
CA THR A 20 7.67 -1.59 20.35
C THR A 20 7.45 -1.53 21.87
N PRO A 21 8.20 -0.69 22.62
CA PRO A 21 7.99 -0.53 24.05
C PRO A 21 6.61 0.02 24.41
N GLN A 22 6.03 0.87 23.56
CA GLN A 22 4.74 1.51 23.77
C GLN A 22 4.15 1.97 22.42
N ASN A 23 2.86 1.73 22.23
CA ASN A 23 2.08 2.30 21.12
C ASN A 23 1.79 3.78 21.38
N GLU A 24 2.02 4.65 20.39
CA GLU A 24 1.71 6.09 20.42
C GLU A 24 2.05 6.80 21.74
N PRO A 25 3.33 6.76 22.16
CA PRO A 25 3.77 7.19 23.49
C PRO A 25 3.53 8.67 23.83
N LEU A 26 3.19 9.52 22.86
CA LEU A 26 2.87 10.94 23.06
C LEU A 26 1.37 11.25 22.96
N SER A 27 0.52 10.25 22.73
CA SER A 27 -0.93 10.42 22.58
C SER A 27 -1.74 9.51 23.50
N PRO A 28 -1.48 9.50 24.83
CA PRO A 28 -2.35 8.79 25.75
C PRO A 28 -3.74 9.44 25.73
N VAL A 29 -4.72 8.74 25.19
CA VAL A 29 -6.12 9.13 25.36
C VAL A 29 -6.68 8.49 26.63
N GLU A 30 -7.64 9.15 27.26
CA GLU A 30 -8.32 8.59 28.44
C GLU A 30 -9.36 7.53 28.07
N THR A 31 -9.71 7.42 26.78
CA THR A 31 -10.87 6.65 26.30
C THR A 31 -10.54 5.22 25.89
N TYR A 32 -9.26 4.87 25.72
CA TYR A 32 -8.76 3.51 25.49
C TYR A 32 -7.32 3.38 26.03
N PRO A 33 -6.78 2.16 26.21
CA PRO A 33 -5.47 1.97 26.82
C PRO A 33 -4.35 2.74 26.11
N GLY A 34 -3.67 3.61 26.83
CA GLY A 34 -2.51 4.37 26.40
C GLY A 34 -1.65 4.76 27.59
N MET A 35 -0.39 5.10 27.33
CA MET A 35 0.55 5.52 28.37
C MET A 35 1.49 6.57 27.80
N ASN A 36 1.60 7.72 28.48
CA ASN A 36 2.64 8.69 28.15
C ASN A 36 4.01 8.04 28.40
N PHE A 37 4.87 8.01 27.39
CA PHE A 37 6.20 7.46 27.52
C PHE A 37 7.22 8.34 26.81
N PRO A 38 7.71 9.41 27.46
CA PRO A 38 8.67 10.34 26.86
C PRO A 38 9.94 9.66 26.33
N ALA A 39 10.58 10.24 25.31
CA ALA A 39 11.77 9.67 24.68
C ALA A 39 12.92 9.37 25.66
N LEU A 40 13.08 10.17 26.71
CA LEU A 40 14.07 9.92 27.76
C LEU A 40 13.77 8.65 28.58
N ASP A 41 12.50 8.38 28.82
CA ASP A 41 12.05 7.22 29.56
C ASP A 41 12.14 5.96 28.70
N GLU A 42 11.75 6.02 27.42
CA GLU A 42 11.98 4.92 26.47
C GLU A 42 13.48 4.61 26.33
N THR A 43 14.32 5.65 26.20
CA THR A 43 15.79 5.48 26.17
C THR A 43 16.30 4.76 27.42
N SER A 44 15.87 5.19 28.60
CA SER A 44 16.31 4.64 29.88
C SER A 44 15.82 3.21 30.07
N PHE A 45 14.56 2.93 29.71
CA PHE A 45 13.98 1.60 29.78
C PHE A 45 14.67 0.62 28.84
N ILE A 46 14.97 1.02 27.60
CA ILE A 46 15.68 0.16 26.64
C ILE A 46 17.05 -0.21 27.15
N LYS A 47 17.88 0.77 27.55
CA LYS A 47 19.27 0.50 27.93
C LYS A 47 19.42 -0.21 29.27
N ASN A 48 18.55 0.06 30.24
CA ASN A 48 18.68 -0.47 31.60
C ASN A 48 17.83 -1.72 31.86
N ASN A 49 16.80 -1.99 31.04
CA ASN A 49 15.84 -3.05 31.32
C ASN A 49 15.51 -3.92 30.09
N LEU A 50 14.87 -3.37 29.06
CA LEU A 50 14.33 -4.17 27.97
C LEU A 50 15.44 -4.86 27.16
N GLY A 51 16.45 -4.12 26.71
CA GLY A 51 17.57 -4.66 25.95
C GLY A 51 18.31 -5.78 26.69
N PRO A 52 18.83 -5.53 27.90
CA PRO A 52 19.50 -6.56 28.70
C PRO A 52 18.62 -7.78 28.98
N ALA A 53 17.32 -7.60 29.27
CA ALA A 53 16.43 -8.72 29.54
C ALA A 53 16.17 -9.60 28.31
N LEU A 54 16.14 -9.04 27.10
CA LEU A 54 16.04 -9.83 25.87
C LEU A 54 17.34 -10.58 25.56
N GLU A 55 18.51 -9.94 25.75
CA GLU A 55 19.81 -10.60 25.59
C GLU A 55 19.98 -11.76 26.59
N GLU A 56 19.68 -11.55 27.88
CA GLU A 56 19.76 -12.58 28.92
C GLU A 56 18.84 -13.77 28.65
N ALA A 57 17.64 -13.50 28.12
CA ALA A 57 16.68 -14.54 27.74
C ALA A 57 16.98 -15.18 26.37
N ASN A 58 18.02 -14.74 25.66
CA ASN A 58 18.38 -15.17 24.30
C ASN A 58 17.21 -15.05 23.30
N LEU A 59 16.46 -13.95 23.37
CA LEU A 59 15.32 -13.66 22.50
C LEU A 59 15.75 -12.77 21.33
N ALA A 60 15.46 -13.21 20.10
CA ALA A 60 15.87 -12.52 18.87
C ALA A 60 14.92 -11.40 18.42
N ALA A 61 13.85 -11.13 19.16
CA ALA A 61 12.87 -10.12 18.80
C ALA A 61 13.51 -8.74 18.71
N LYS A 62 13.26 -8.03 17.61
CA LYS A 62 13.78 -6.68 17.38
C LYS A 62 13.06 -5.66 18.26
N ILE A 63 13.78 -4.66 18.76
CA ILE A 63 13.19 -3.50 19.40
C ILE A 63 13.06 -2.38 18.35
N LEU A 64 11.83 -1.98 18.07
CA LEU A 64 11.50 -0.77 17.32
C LEU A 64 11.10 0.33 18.29
N ILE A 65 11.59 1.54 18.07
CA ILE A 65 11.32 2.68 18.96
C ILE A 65 10.22 3.58 18.41
N TYR A 66 9.72 4.48 19.26
CA TYR A 66 8.78 5.55 18.93
C TYR A 66 7.34 5.12 18.63
N ASP A 67 7.07 4.39 17.53
CA ASP A 67 5.73 3.86 17.19
C ASP A 67 4.62 4.93 17.15
N GLN A 68 4.89 6.03 16.43
CA GLN A 68 3.98 7.16 16.30
C GLN A 68 4.26 7.98 15.03
N ASN A 69 3.55 9.10 14.86
CA ASN A 69 3.46 9.90 13.64
C ASN A 69 4.77 10.56 13.16
N TRP A 70 4.83 10.92 11.87
CA TRP A 70 6.02 11.54 11.27
C TRP A 70 6.31 12.97 11.73
N ASP A 71 5.43 13.59 12.52
CA ASP A 71 5.49 15.00 12.91
C ASP A 71 6.40 15.28 14.13
N GLN A 72 6.82 14.27 14.90
CA GLN A 72 7.74 14.43 16.05
C GLN A 72 9.07 13.68 15.91
N PRO A 73 9.89 13.95 14.87
CA PRO A 73 11.15 13.21 14.65
C PRO A 73 12.20 13.42 15.74
N GLY A 74 12.06 14.43 16.58
CA GLY A 74 12.93 14.64 17.74
C GLY A 74 12.92 13.44 18.71
N TYR A 75 11.79 12.72 18.78
CA TYR A 75 11.66 11.54 19.64
C TYR A 75 12.65 10.43 19.26
N PRO A 76 12.58 9.83 18.04
CA PRO A 76 13.51 8.76 17.70
C PRO A 76 14.96 9.23 17.63
N LEU A 77 15.22 10.47 17.22
CA LEU A 77 16.57 11.05 17.26
C LEU A 77 17.13 11.08 18.69
N LYS A 78 16.29 11.35 19.70
CA LYS A 78 16.71 11.35 21.10
C LYS A 78 17.13 9.96 21.56
N VAL A 79 16.31 8.93 21.29
CA VAL A 79 16.65 7.55 21.67
C VAL A 79 17.89 7.05 20.94
N LEU A 80 18.00 7.32 19.64
CA LEU A 80 19.13 6.90 18.82
C LEU A 80 20.44 7.61 19.17
N SER A 81 20.38 8.77 19.83
CA SER A 81 21.57 9.52 20.25
C SER A 81 22.30 8.92 21.47
N ASP A 82 21.67 8.02 22.23
CA ASP A 82 22.30 7.31 23.36
C ASP A 82 22.86 5.96 22.88
N PRO A 83 24.19 5.77 22.80
CA PRO A 83 24.78 4.52 22.29
C PRO A 83 24.39 3.27 23.09
N SER A 84 24.09 3.42 24.38
CA SER A 84 23.73 2.30 25.27
C SER A 84 22.32 1.80 25.00
N ALA A 85 21.40 2.69 24.58
CA ALA A 85 20.09 2.27 24.09
C ALA A 85 20.17 1.82 22.63
N GLN A 86 20.84 2.62 21.78
CA GLN A 86 20.93 2.43 20.34
C GLN A 86 21.43 1.03 19.94
N ARG A 87 22.34 0.42 20.71
CA ARG A 87 22.83 -0.93 20.42
C ARG A 87 21.74 -2.02 20.41
N TYR A 88 20.65 -1.82 21.15
CA TYR A 88 19.52 -2.75 21.20
C TYR A 88 18.42 -2.43 20.17
N VAL A 89 18.43 -1.22 19.61
CA VAL A 89 17.40 -0.73 18.70
C VAL A 89 17.66 -1.20 17.27
N ALA A 90 16.69 -1.86 16.65
CA ALA A 90 16.77 -2.29 15.26
C ALA A 90 16.33 -1.20 14.28
N GLY A 91 15.43 -0.30 14.70
CA GLY A 91 14.86 0.72 13.83
C GLY A 91 13.78 1.56 14.51
N THR A 92 13.16 2.44 13.72
CA THR A 92 12.07 3.30 14.17
C THR A 92 10.74 2.85 13.56
N ALA A 93 9.71 2.77 14.39
CA ALA A 93 8.34 2.51 13.99
C ALA A 93 7.58 3.84 13.80
N TRP A 94 6.69 3.89 12.80
CA TRP A 94 5.97 5.11 12.41
C TRP A 94 4.51 4.85 12.09
N HIS A 95 3.68 5.83 12.43
CA HIS A 95 2.27 5.90 12.09
C HIS A 95 2.00 7.00 11.06
N CYS A 96 0.85 6.93 10.39
CA CYS A 96 0.54 7.80 9.25
C CYS A 96 -0.32 9.03 9.59
N TYR A 97 -0.74 9.23 10.84
CA TYR A 97 -1.83 10.16 11.16
C TYR A 97 -1.43 11.63 11.10
N ALA A 98 -0.13 11.93 11.18
CA ALA A 98 0.40 13.29 11.03
C ALA A 98 1.82 13.30 10.45
N GLY A 99 2.20 14.44 9.87
CA GLY A 99 3.53 14.67 9.30
C GLY A 99 3.69 14.12 7.88
N ASP A 100 4.94 13.93 7.46
CA ASP A 100 5.31 13.53 6.10
C ASP A 100 6.38 12.43 6.10
N PRO A 101 6.24 11.37 5.27
CA PRO A 101 7.15 10.23 5.26
C PRO A 101 8.60 10.57 4.89
N SER A 102 8.89 11.74 4.29
CA SER A 102 10.26 12.18 4.00
C SER A 102 11.14 12.30 5.24
N VAL A 103 10.55 12.42 6.42
CA VAL A 103 11.29 12.41 7.69
C VAL A 103 12.04 11.09 7.92
N MET A 104 11.47 9.98 7.43
CA MET A 104 12.10 8.66 7.52
C MET A 104 13.42 8.64 6.75
N THR A 105 13.47 9.29 5.58
CA THR A 105 14.71 9.45 4.80
C THR A 105 15.75 10.27 5.56
N LYS A 106 15.36 11.34 6.25
CA LYS A 106 16.30 12.15 7.05
C LYS A 106 16.91 11.34 8.20
N ILE A 107 16.08 10.55 8.89
CA ILE A 107 16.55 9.69 9.99
C ILE A 107 17.44 8.57 9.46
N HIS A 108 17.07 7.93 8.34
CA HIS A 108 17.92 6.94 7.69
C HIS A 108 19.28 7.53 7.28
N GLN A 109 19.33 8.75 6.74
CA GLN A 109 20.59 9.42 6.41
C GLN A 109 21.47 9.68 7.64
N THR A 110 20.86 9.93 8.80
CA THR A 110 21.58 10.17 10.06
C THR A 110 22.04 8.86 10.70
N TYR A 111 21.20 7.82 10.65
CA TYR A 111 21.43 6.50 11.24
C TYR A 111 21.22 5.39 10.19
N PRO A 112 22.12 5.26 9.19
CA PRO A 112 21.88 4.37 8.04
C PRO A 112 21.86 2.88 8.37
N SER A 113 22.38 2.50 9.54
CA SER A 113 22.30 1.12 10.05
C SER A 113 20.98 0.80 10.76
N LYS A 114 20.09 1.78 10.90
CA LYS A 114 18.78 1.62 11.55
C LYS A 114 17.68 1.59 10.51
N ASP A 115 16.81 0.61 10.67
CA ASP A 115 15.71 0.39 9.76
C ASP A 115 14.53 1.30 10.08
N THR A 116 13.60 1.38 9.12
CA THR A 116 12.35 2.11 9.29
C THR A 116 11.18 1.20 8.97
N TYR A 117 10.12 1.28 9.78
CA TYR A 117 8.91 0.49 9.63
C TYR A 117 7.69 1.40 9.78
N VAL A 118 6.72 1.31 8.87
CA VAL A 118 5.39 1.85 9.11
C VAL A 118 4.55 0.73 9.70
N THR A 119 4.19 0.89 10.96
CA THR A 119 3.63 -0.16 11.83
C THR A 119 2.12 -0.04 12.01
N GLU A 120 1.57 1.14 11.73
CA GLU A 120 0.13 1.37 11.79
C GLU A 120 -0.29 2.48 10.84
N CYS A 121 -1.45 2.26 10.21
CA CYS A 121 -2.21 3.33 9.59
C CYS A 121 -3.67 2.93 9.44
N SER A 122 -4.57 3.83 9.83
CA SER A 122 -5.97 3.78 9.43
C SER A 122 -6.24 4.93 8.47
N THR A 123 -6.36 4.64 7.19
CA THR A 123 -6.70 5.67 6.19
C THR A 123 -8.19 6.04 6.26
N GLY A 124 -9.02 5.09 6.69
CA GLY A 124 -10.39 5.30 7.18
C GLY A 124 -11.29 6.11 6.25
N GLN A 125 -12.31 6.74 6.84
CA GLN A 125 -13.04 7.84 6.19
C GLN A 125 -12.14 9.08 6.07
N SER A 126 -12.50 9.97 5.13
CA SER A 126 -11.76 11.21 4.87
C SER A 126 -11.46 11.98 6.16
N GLY A 127 -10.17 12.26 6.41
CA GLY A 127 -9.70 13.10 7.51
C GLY A 127 -8.94 12.38 8.63
N ILE A 128 -8.90 11.04 8.65
CA ILE A 128 -8.12 10.29 9.66
C ILE A 128 -6.62 10.31 9.34
N ALA A 129 -6.28 10.03 8.08
CA ALA A 129 -4.91 10.11 7.60
C ALA A 129 -4.81 11.10 6.43
N PRO A 130 -3.66 11.78 6.26
CA PRO A 130 -3.43 12.70 5.16
C PRO A 130 -3.20 11.99 3.81
N LEU A 131 -2.93 10.67 3.84
CA LEU A 131 -2.65 9.86 2.65
C LEU A 131 -3.69 8.75 2.51
N SER A 132 -4.09 8.46 1.27
CA SER A 132 -4.77 7.22 0.92
C SER A 132 -3.84 6.01 1.13
N ALA A 133 -4.40 4.80 1.15
CA ALA A 133 -3.59 3.60 1.39
C ALA A 133 -2.55 3.36 0.29
N ILE A 134 -2.85 3.71 -0.97
CA ILE A 134 -1.88 3.55 -2.05
C ILE A 134 -0.74 4.58 -1.96
N GLU A 135 -1.06 5.84 -1.64
CA GLU A 135 -0.06 6.89 -1.43
C GLU A 135 0.85 6.55 -0.25
N LEU A 136 0.27 6.02 0.85
CA LEU A 136 1.03 5.49 1.99
C LEU A 136 2.02 4.41 1.54
N LEU A 137 1.54 3.38 0.84
CA LEU A 137 2.37 2.26 0.38
C LEU A 137 3.53 2.73 -0.50
N ILE A 138 3.25 3.60 -1.48
CA ILE A 138 4.25 4.13 -2.40
C ILE A 138 5.24 5.02 -1.65
N ARG A 139 4.76 6.07 -0.98
CA ARG A 139 5.62 7.10 -0.40
C ARG A 139 6.43 6.56 0.79
N SER A 140 5.87 5.68 1.61
CA SER A 140 6.62 5.10 2.73
C SER A 140 7.76 4.21 2.24
N THR A 141 7.52 3.36 1.23
CA THR A 141 8.56 2.48 0.68
C THR A 141 9.61 3.23 -0.14
N GLN A 142 9.24 4.36 -0.77
CA GLN A 142 10.21 5.30 -1.33
C GLN A 142 11.09 5.96 -0.26
N ASN A 143 10.59 6.10 0.97
CA ASN A 143 11.28 6.69 2.11
C ASN A 143 11.80 5.64 3.10
N TRP A 144 12.38 4.56 2.59
CA TRP A 144 13.11 3.53 3.35
C TRP A 144 12.28 2.62 4.25
N ALA A 145 10.95 2.74 4.28
CA ALA A 145 10.13 1.82 5.06
C ALA A 145 10.28 0.38 4.53
N LYS A 146 10.63 -0.56 5.41
CA LYS A 146 10.72 -2.00 5.12
C LYS A 146 9.38 -2.71 5.24
N SER A 147 8.41 -2.09 5.89
CA SER A 147 7.02 -2.55 5.99
C SER A 147 6.06 -1.37 5.99
N VAL A 148 4.83 -1.64 5.57
CA VAL A 148 3.69 -0.76 5.73
C VAL A 148 2.53 -1.62 6.20
N VAL A 149 2.04 -1.37 7.41
CA VAL A 149 0.97 -2.14 8.04
C VAL A 149 -0.25 -1.23 8.19
N LEU A 150 -1.40 -1.71 7.70
CA LEU A 150 -2.70 -1.09 7.93
C LEU A 150 -3.33 -1.70 9.19
N TRP A 151 -4.17 -0.93 9.88
CA TRP A 151 -4.55 -1.23 11.26
C TRP A 151 -5.43 -2.48 11.44
N ASN A 152 -6.72 -2.40 11.09
CA ASN A 152 -7.66 -3.49 11.32
C ASN A 152 -7.81 -4.38 10.08
N ILE A 153 -7.70 -5.70 10.26
CA ILE A 153 -7.97 -6.66 9.17
C ILE A 153 -9.47 -6.68 8.84
N ALA A 154 -10.33 -6.75 9.85
CA ALA A 154 -11.78 -6.77 9.67
C ALA A 154 -12.46 -5.94 10.76
N LEU A 155 -13.51 -5.20 10.38
CA LEU A 155 -14.41 -4.50 11.29
C LEU A 155 -15.86 -4.79 10.90
N ASP A 156 -16.78 -4.62 11.84
CA ASP A 156 -18.21 -4.69 11.53
C ASP A 156 -18.68 -3.48 10.69
N THR A 157 -19.94 -3.48 10.29
CA THR A 157 -20.56 -2.38 9.50
C THR A 157 -20.59 -1.02 10.23
N SER A 158 -20.30 -1.01 11.54
CA SER A 158 -20.23 0.17 12.39
C SER A 158 -18.78 0.52 12.79
N GLY A 159 -17.77 -0.17 12.24
CA GLY A 159 -16.36 0.06 12.54
C GLY A 159 -15.90 -0.52 13.87
N GLY A 160 -16.64 -1.49 14.43
CA GLY A 160 -16.36 -2.12 15.71
C GLY A 160 -15.93 -3.60 15.61
N PRO A 161 -15.87 -4.29 16.78
CA PRO A 161 -16.08 -3.76 18.12
C PRO A 161 -14.92 -2.85 18.59
N LYS A 162 -15.21 -1.88 19.46
CA LYS A 162 -14.23 -0.92 19.98
C LYS A 162 -14.31 -0.73 21.49
N VAL A 163 -13.17 -0.41 22.12
CA VAL A 163 -13.10 -0.04 23.53
C VAL A 163 -13.30 1.47 23.67
N GLY A 164 -14.21 1.89 24.56
CA GLY A 164 -14.55 3.30 24.75
C GLY A 164 -15.02 3.97 23.46
N ILE A 165 -14.55 5.19 23.20
CA ILE A 165 -14.84 5.90 21.94
C ILE A 165 -14.13 5.22 20.76
N GLY A 166 -12.95 4.64 20.99
CA GLY A 166 -12.10 4.04 19.95
C GLY A 166 -11.79 5.00 18.81
N CYS A 167 -11.46 4.44 17.65
CA CYS A 167 -11.31 5.21 16.43
C CYS A 167 -12.68 5.44 15.76
N GLU A 168 -13.06 6.70 15.55
CA GLU A 168 -14.24 7.07 14.78
C GLU A 168 -13.87 7.15 13.29
N GLY A 169 -14.58 6.40 12.45
CA GLY A 169 -14.34 6.38 11.00
C GLY A 169 -13.23 5.44 10.53
N CYS A 170 -12.60 4.68 11.45
CA CYS A 170 -11.67 3.61 11.05
C CYS A 170 -12.39 2.56 10.19
N THR A 171 -11.69 2.09 9.17
CA THR A 171 -12.15 1.01 8.29
C THR A 171 -11.17 -0.15 8.35
N GLY A 172 -11.71 -1.37 8.34
CA GLY A 172 -10.89 -2.57 8.19
C GLY A 172 -10.49 -2.78 6.73
N LEU A 173 -9.66 -3.80 6.45
CA LEU A 173 -9.51 -4.32 5.09
C LEU A 173 -10.80 -5.02 4.61
N VAL A 174 -11.55 -5.59 5.55
CA VAL A 174 -12.83 -6.25 5.31
C VAL A 174 -13.90 -5.64 6.21
N THR A 175 -15.09 -5.41 5.66
CA THR A 175 -16.30 -5.11 6.44
C THR A 175 -17.14 -6.37 6.56
N ILE A 176 -17.56 -6.72 7.76
CA ILE A 176 -18.37 -7.91 8.05
C ILE A 176 -19.73 -7.48 8.61
N ASP A 177 -20.81 -7.94 7.98
CA ASP A 177 -22.15 -7.87 8.56
C ASP A 177 -22.33 -9.07 9.51
N GLN A 178 -22.35 -8.78 10.80
CA GLN A 178 -22.49 -9.81 11.84
C GLN A 178 -23.88 -10.47 11.87
N ALA A 179 -24.91 -9.81 11.35
CA ALA A 179 -26.26 -10.37 11.33
C ALA A 179 -26.44 -11.40 10.21
N THR A 180 -25.77 -11.18 9.07
CA THR A 180 -25.93 -12.04 7.88
C THR A 180 -24.71 -12.92 7.60
N GLY A 181 -23.56 -12.63 8.19
CA GLY A 181 -22.28 -13.28 7.89
C GLY A 181 -21.68 -12.86 6.55
N GLN A 182 -22.29 -11.91 5.83
CA GLN A 182 -21.77 -11.39 4.57
C GLN A 182 -20.56 -10.48 4.82
N TYR A 183 -19.63 -10.42 3.86
CA TYR A 183 -18.46 -9.56 3.94
C TYR A 183 -18.16 -8.85 2.62
N SER A 184 -17.47 -7.72 2.70
CA SER A 184 -16.98 -6.96 1.55
C SER A 184 -15.56 -6.48 1.77
N TYR A 185 -14.78 -6.38 0.70
CA TYR A 185 -13.43 -5.81 0.73
C TYR A 185 -13.51 -4.28 0.61
N THR A 186 -12.72 -3.58 1.42
CA THR A 186 -12.61 -2.12 1.36
C THR A 186 -11.56 -1.69 0.34
N GLU A 187 -11.54 -0.41 -0.02
CA GLU A 187 -10.51 0.19 -0.88
C GLU A 187 -9.09 -0.13 -0.37
N ASN A 188 -8.90 -0.11 0.94
CA ASN A 188 -7.64 -0.44 1.60
C ASN A 188 -7.15 -1.87 1.30
N TYR A 189 -8.06 -2.84 1.19
CA TYR A 189 -7.70 -4.20 0.80
C TYR A 189 -7.10 -4.24 -0.59
N TYR A 190 -7.75 -3.59 -1.56
CA TYR A 190 -7.30 -3.56 -2.95
C TYR A 190 -5.99 -2.78 -3.09
N HIS A 191 -5.87 -1.63 -2.42
CA HIS A 191 -4.62 -0.85 -2.38
C HIS A 191 -3.46 -1.66 -1.81
N LEU A 192 -3.68 -2.35 -0.69
CA LEU A 192 -2.67 -3.23 -0.10
C LEU A 192 -2.31 -4.39 -1.06
N ALA A 193 -3.30 -4.97 -1.74
CA ALA A 193 -3.09 -6.06 -2.70
C ALA A 193 -2.25 -5.64 -3.91
N HIS A 194 -2.32 -4.38 -4.36
CA HIS A 194 -1.46 -3.85 -5.43
C HIS A 194 0.03 -3.95 -5.10
N LEU A 195 0.41 -4.00 -3.83
CA LEU A 195 1.78 -4.21 -3.39
C LEU A 195 2.02 -5.65 -2.91
N SER A 196 1.26 -6.11 -1.90
CA SER A 196 1.55 -7.34 -1.14
C SER A 196 1.43 -8.62 -1.97
N LYS A 197 0.60 -8.64 -3.01
CA LYS A 197 0.48 -9.79 -3.92
C LYS A 197 1.68 -9.96 -4.84
N PHE A 198 2.40 -8.87 -5.15
CA PHE A 198 3.42 -8.84 -6.20
C PHE A 198 4.84 -8.64 -5.67
N VAL A 199 4.98 -7.92 -4.56
CA VAL A 199 6.25 -7.66 -3.85
C VAL A 199 6.37 -8.64 -2.69
N VAL A 200 7.28 -9.62 -2.80
CA VAL A 200 7.40 -10.71 -1.81
C VAL A 200 8.47 -10.38 -0.75
N PRO A 201 8.43 -11.04 0.43
CA PRO A 201 9.49 -10.90 1.43
C PRO A 201 10.88 -11.12 0.83
N GLY A 202 11.81 -10.22 1.16
CA GLY A 202 13.17 -10.19 0.59
C GLY A 202 13.31 -9.37 -0.69
N ALA A 203 12.22 -8.85 -1.25
CA ALA A 203 12.30 -7.84 -2.31
C ALA A 203 12.95 -6.56 -1.79
N TYR A 204 13.63 -5.84 -2.70
CA TYR A 204 14.20 -4.53 -2.40
C TYR A 204 13.69 -3.50 -3.40
N ARG A 205 13.48 -2.27 -2.91
CA ARG A 205 13.14 -1.13 -3.75
C ARG A 205 14.31 -0.82 -4.69
N ILE A 206 14.02 -0.66 -5.98
CA ILE A 206 15.01 -0.21 -6.97
C ILE A 206 14.76 1.26 -7.32
N ALA A 207 15.79 1.95 -7.78
CA ALA A 207 15.64 3.33 -8.21
C ALA A 207 14.72 3.43 -9.43
N SER A 208 13.80 4.38 -9.37
CA SER A 208 12.85 4.73 -10.42
C SER A 208 12.69 6.25 -10.42
N THR A 209 12.44 6.82 -11.59
CA THR A 209 12.31 8.27 -11.78
C THR A 209 11.17 8.58 -12.71
N VAL A 210 10.28 9.46 -12.27
CA VAL A 210 9.21 10.01 -13.09
C VAL A 210 9.75 11.24 -13.82
N THR A 211 10.18 11.06 -15.06
CA THR A 211 10.53 12.18 -15.95
C THR A 211 9.25 12.74 -16.56
N ARG A 212 8.66 13.77 -15.94
CA ARG A 212 7.44 14.41 -16.45
C ARG A 212 7.67 14.97 -17.86
N ALA A 213 6.83 14.54 -18.81
CA ALA A 213 6.61 15.23 -20.07
C ALA A 213 5.09 15.39 -20.26
N SER A 214 4.59 16.60 -20.01
CA SER A 214 3.33 17.23 -20.49
C SER A 214 2.58 17.97 -19.36
N PHE A 215 2.39 19.27 -19.59
CA PHE A 215 1.61 20.26 -18.84
C PHE A 215 0.10 19.95 -18.74
N PRO A 216 -0.64 20.60 -17.82
CA PRO A 216 -0.36 20.80 -16.40
C PRO A 216 -1.35 19.98 -15.56
N TYR A 217 -0.85 19.17 -14.62
CA TYR A 217 -1.68 18.66 -13.54
C TYR A 217 -0.95 18.82 -12.21
N ASP A 218 -1.64 19.38 -11.23
CA ASP A 218 -1.19 19.57 -9.85
C ASP A 218 -1.01 18.24 -9.08
N SER A 219 -1.16 17.10 -9.77
CA SER A 219 -1.07 15.75 -9.17
C SER A 219 -0.30 14.82 -10.11
N PRO A 220 1.04 14.71 -10.00
CA PRO A 220 1.84 13.78 -10.80
C PRO A 220 1.43 12.32 -10.54
N LEU A 221 1.72 11.44 -11.50
CA LEU A 221 1.78 10.01 -11.22
C LEU A 221 2.71 9.74 -10.04
N GLU A 222 2.25 8.87 -9.15
CA GLU A 222 3.06 8.29 -8.08
C GLU A 222 3.46 6.88 -8.47
N GLU A 223 4.70 6.51 -8.21
CA GLU A 223 5.19 5.18 -8.59
C GLU A 223 6.23 4.64 -7.62
N VAL A 224 6.35 3.32 -7.55
CA VAL A 224 7.47 2.67 -6.88
C VAL A 224 7.84 1.39 -7.59
N ALA A 225 9.14 1.11 -7.65
CA ALA A 225 9.69 -0.07 -8.29
C ALA A 225 10.43 -0.98 -7.30
N PHE A 226 10.28 -2.29 -7.47
CA PHE A 226 10.95 -3.32 -6.67
C PHE A 226 11.60 -4.36 -7.56
N GLN A 227 12.58 -5.07 -6.99
CA GLN A 227 13.06 -6.35 -7.50
C GLN A 227 12.86 -7.42 -6.43
N ASN A 228 12.12 -8.47 -6.80
CA ASN A 228 11.92 -9.66 -5.97
C ASN A 228 13.18 -10.55 -5.96
N PRO A 229 13.31 -11.47 -4.99
CA PRO A 229 14.41 -12.44 -4.93
C PRO A 229 14.53 -13.34 -6.16
N ASP A 230 13.41 -13.63 -6.85
CA ASP A 230 13.38 -14.39 -8.11
C ASP A 230 13.89 -13.59 -9.33
N GLY A 231 14.28 -12.32 -9.13
CA GLY A 231 14.74 -11.41 -10.16
C GLY A 231 13.62 -10.67 -10.89
N SER A 232 12.34 -10.95 -10.61
CA SER A 232 11.22 -10.22 -11.19
C SER A 232 11.19 -8.77 -10.71
N LYS A 233 10.89 -7.86 -11.63
CA LYS A 233 10.63 -6.45 -11.36
C LYS A 233 9.15 -6.24 -11.16
N VAL A 234 8.82 -5.38 -10.20
CA VAL A 234 7.45 -4.93 -9.93
C VAL A 234 7.44 -3.42 -10.00
N VAL A 235 6.47 -2.84 -10.69
CA VAL A 235 6.23 -1.39 -10.68
C VAL A 235 4.76 -1.15 -10.37
N VAL A 236 4.51 -0.37 -9.33
CA VAL A 236 3.17 0.11 -8.98
C VAL A 236 3.09 1.56 -9.45
N VAL A 237 2.02 1.93 -10.16
CA VAL A 237 1.75 3.30 -10.60
C VAL A 237 0.34 3.69 -10.15
N TYR A 238 0.21 4.85 -9.53
CA TYR A 238 -1.04 5.47 -9.12
C TYR A 238 -1.22 6.80 -9.84
N ASN A 239 -2.42 7.03 -10.38
CA ASN A 239 -2.81 8.29 -10.98
C ASN A 239 -3.74 9.07 -10.03
N PRO A 240 -3.22 10.02 -9.23
CA PRO A 240 -4.05 10.83 -8.34
C PRO A 240 -4.90 11.87 -9.08
N SER A 241 -4.71 12.09 -10.38
CA SER A 241 -5.42 13.13 -11.12
C SER A 241 -6.87 12.75 -11.44
N SER A 242 -7.66 13.75 -11.84
CA SER A 242 -9.03 13.56 -12.32
C SER A 242 -9.12 13.15 -13.80
N TRP A 243 -7.99 12.90 -14.46
CA TRP A 243 -7.92 12.60 -15.89
C TRP A 243 -7.11 11.34 -16.14
N SER A 244 -7.29 10.70 -17.29
CA SER A 244 -6.41 9.61 -17.69
C SER A 244 -5.01 10.15 -18.00
N ASP A 245 -3.96 9.44 -17.56
CA ASP A 245 -2.57 9.78 -17.89
C ASP A 245 -1.96 8.67 -18.76
N THR A 246 -1.27 9.06 -19.82
CA THR A 246 -0.53 8.14 -20.68
C THR A 246 0.95 8.29 -20.45
N PHE A 247 1.58 7.24 -19.93
CA PHE A 247 3.00 7.24 -19.58
C PHE A 247 3.75 6.11 -20.27
N LYS A 248 5.08 6.24 -20.28
CA LYS A 248 5.99 5.26 -20.85
C LYS A 248 6.89 4.71 -19.76
N ILE A 249 6.74 3.43 -19.41
CA ILE A 249 7.69 2.73 -18.52
C ILE A 249 8.92 2.38 -19.34
N ARG A 250 10.11 2.64 -18.80
CA ARG A 250 11.41 2.32 -19.42
C ARG A 250 12.30 1.59 -18.42
N TRP A 251 13.01 0.54 -18.86
CA TRP A 251 14.00 -0.15 -18.03
C TRP A 251 15.17 -0.66 -18.86
N ASN A 252 16.34 -0.78 -18.23
CA ASN A 252 17.59 -1.26 -18.84
C ASN A 252 17.98 -0.56 -20.16
N ALA A 253 17.56 0.70 -20.35
CA ALA A 253 17.71 1.53 -21.56
C ALA A 253 17.10 0.99 -22.88
N ALA A 254 16.87 -0.32 -23.00
CA ALA A 254 16.46 -0.98 -24.24
C ALA A 254 14.97 -1.32 -24.30
N HIS A 255 14.25 -1.28 -23.18
CA HIS A 255 12.88 -1.76 -23.10
C HIS A 255 11.93 -0.68 -22.63
N SER A 256 10.74 -0.69 -23.23
CA SER A 256 9.66 0.20 -22.84
C SER A 256 8.31 -0.24 -23.37
N PHE A 257 7.25 0.21 -22.71
CA PHE A 257 5.89 0.17 -23.24
C PHE A 257 5.13 1.43 -22.79
N PHE A 258 4.08 1.77 -23.53
CA PHE A 258 3.14 2.80 -23.13
C PHE A 258 1.95 2.18 -22.41
N TYR A 259 1.38 2.92 -21.46
CA TYR A 259 0.13 2.56 -20.80
C TYR A 259 -0.68 3.81 -20.53
N THR A 260 -1.99 3.73 -20.70
CA THR A 260 -2.94 4.78 -20.33
C THR A 260 -3.68 4.35 -19.08
N LEU A 261 -3.43 5.04 -17.98
CA LEU A 261 -4.04 4.78 -16.68
C LEU A 261 -5.21 5.74 -16.47
N PRO A 262 -6.44 5.24 -16.23
CA PRO A 262 -7.58 6.09 -15.92
C PRO A 262 -7.34 6.99 -14.71
N SER A 263 -8.19 8.00 -14.56
CA SER A 263 -8.20 8.85 -13.36
C SER A 263 -8.42 8.00 -12.11
N LYS A 264 -7.71 8.33 -11.02
CA LYS A 264 -7.73 7.59 -9.75
C LYS A 264 -7.35 6.10 -9.87
N GLY A 265 -6.82 5.68 -11.02
CA GLY A 265 -6.45 4.30 -11.27
C GLY A 265 -5.13 3.91 -10.60
N ILE A 266 -5.03 2.63 -10.22
CA ILE A 266 -3.80 2.00 -9.77
C ILE A 266 -3.51 0.82 -10.70
N VAL A 267 -2.25 0.65 -11.09
CA VAL A 267 -1.82 -0.50 -11.88
C VAL A 267 -0.52 -1.05 -11.33
N THR A 268 -0.43 -2.38 -11.26
CA THR A 268 0.81 -3.09 -10.89
C THR A 268 1.29 -3.92 -12.06
N PHE A 269 2.53 -3.69 -12.49
CA PHE A 269 3.22 -4.46 -13.50
C PHE A 269 4.24 -5.39 -12.84
N LYS A 270 4.29 -6.67 -13.24
CA LYS A 270 5.33 -7.62 -12.83
C LYS A 270 5.94 -8.33 -14.04
N TRP A 271 7.28 -8.40 -14.13
CA TRP A 271 7.98 -9.11 -15.22
C TRP A 271 9.37 -9.60 -14.82
N THR A 272 9.88 -10.66 -15.43
CA THR A 272 11.21 -11.24 -15.12
C THR A 272 12.33 -10.78 -16.05
N ARG A 273 12.16 -10.80 -17.38
CA ARG A 273 13.23 -10.43 -18.33
C ARG A 273 12.80 -9.84 -19.69
N LYS A 274 11.59 -10.12 -20.20
CA LYS A 274 11.06 -9.54 -21.46
C LYS A 274 9.54 -9.41 -21.41
N LEU A 275 9.04 -8.24 -21.75
CA LEU A 275 7.69 -8.06 -22.29
C LEU A 275 7.81 -8.27 -23.81
N SER A 276 7.19 -9.30 -24.38
CA SER A 276 6.98 -9.31 -25.83
C SER A 276 5.75 -8.46 -26.13
N ALA A 277 5.83 -7.66 -27.20
CA ALA A 277 4.77 -6.74 -27.62
C ALA A 277 3.41 -7.42 -27.89
N SER A 278 3.40 -8.76 -28.02
CA SER A 278 2.22 -9.59 -28.25
C SER A 278 1.35 -9.86 -27.00
N HIS A 279 1.72 -9.37 -25.81
CA HIS A 279 1.02 -9.68 -24.55
C HIS A 279 0.46 -8.46 -23.81
N ILE A 280 0.26 -7.33 -24.51
CA ILE A 280 -0.52 -6.21 -23.98
C ILE A 280 -2.01 -6.54 -24.23
N THR A 281 -2.70 -7.04 -23.21
CA THR A 281 -4.15 -7.22 -23.26
C THR A 281 -4.82 -6.10 -22.46
N THR A 282 -5.58 -5.25 -23.13
CA THR A 282 -6.40 -4.20 -22.52
C THR A 282 -7.59 -4.83 -21.80
N LEU A 283 -7.83 -4.48 -20.54
CA LEU A 283 -9.10 -4.72 -19.86
C LEU A 283 -9.87 -3.40 -19.73
N TRP A 284 -10.87 -3.29 -20.62
CA TRP A 284 -12.04 -2.40 -20.62
C TRP A 284 -11.94 -0.94 -21.08
N GLU A 285 -12.75 -0.62 -22.11
CA GLU A 285 -13.23 0.71 -22.48
C GLU A 285 -14.45 1.06 -21.62
N GLY A 286 -14.35 2.15 -20.86
CA GLY A 286 -15.51 2.80 -20.27
C GLY A 286 -16.48 3.29 -21.35
N ARG A 287 -17.63 2.64 -21.51
CA ARG A 287 -18.75 3.27 -22.22
C ARG A 287 -19.25 4.45 -21.38
N SER A 288 -18.78 5.65 -21.66
CA SER A 288 -19.45 6.88 -21.25
C SER A 288 -20.49 7.28 -22.30
N THR A 289 -21.68 7.57 -21.82
CA THR A 289 -22.82 8.17 -22.51
C THR A 289 -22.45 9.41 -23.32
N GLN A 290 -22.49 9.32 -24.66
CA GLN A 290 -22.97 10.35 -25.60
C GLN A 290 -22.78 9.88 -27.05
N SER A 291 -23.88 9.52 -27.72
CA SER A 291 -23.95 9.52 -29.18
C SER A 291 -25.35 9.98 -29.58
N TRP A 292 -25.57 11.28 -29.50
CA TRP A 292 -26.51 11.96 -30.39
C TRP A 292 -25.79 12.19 -31.73
N PHE A 293 -26.56 12.11 -32.82
CA PHE A 293 -26.17 12.07 -34.24
C PHE A 293 -25.86 10.68 -34.81
N LEU A 294 -26.92 9.99 -35.24
CA LEU A 294 -27.06 9.41 -36.58
C LEU A 294 -28.50 8.88 -36.74
N LEU A 295 -29.43 9.80 -37.01
CA LEU A 295 -30.79 9.50 -37.47
C LEU A 295 -30.99 10.25 -38.79
N MET A 296 -30.52 9.67 -39.89
CA MET A 296 -31.00 9.93 -41.25
C MET A 296 -30.51 8.78 -42.13
N GLY A 297 -31.42 7.96 -42.66
CA GLY A 297 -31.05 6.95 -43.64
C GLY A 297 -31.93 5.70 -43.71
N TYR A 298 -33.25 5.82 -43.61
CA TYR A 298 -34.15 4.84 -44.22
C TYR A 298 -35.03 5.59 -45.21
N PHE A 299 -34.82 5.37 -46.52
CA PHE A 299 -35.88 5.14 -47.51
C PHE A 299 -35.31 4.87 -48.91
N PHE A 300 -35.86 3.82 -49.54
CA PHE A 300 -35.88 3.42 -50.97
C PHE A 300 -34.84 2.44 -51.58
N SER A 301 -35.30 1.17 -51.63
CA SER A 301 -35.61 0.33 -52.82
C SER A 301 -34.54 -0.49 -53.59
N LEU A 302 -34.81 -1.81 -53.58
CA LEU A 302 -34.81 -2.81 -54.67
C LEU A 302 -33.66 -2.84 -55.71
N PHE A 303 -32.88 -3.93 -55.70
CA PHE A 303 -32.86 -5.06 -56.67
C PHE A 303 -31.47 -5.75 -56.67
N GLY A 304 -31.44 -7.09 -56.77
CA GLY A 304 -30.29 -7.79 -57.39
C GLY A 304 -29.78 -9.05 -56.69
N LEU A 305 -30.13 -10.21 -57.26
CA LEU A 305 -29.80 -11.60 -56.94
C LEU A 305 -28.29 -12.03 -56.85
N VAL A 306 -28.04 -13.03 -55.98
CA VAL A 306 -27.29 -14.31 -56.14
C VAL A 306 -25.75 -14.35 -56.27
N ALA A 307 -25.10 -15.10 -55.34
CA ALA A 307 -24.17 -16.23 -55.54
C ALA A 307 -23.30 -16.41 -54.26
N SER A 308 -23.58 -17.37 -53.37
CA SER A 308 -23.09 -18.77 -53.34
C SER A 308 -21.59 -18.96 -53.01
N LEU A 309 -21.36 -19.54 -51.82
CA LEU A 309 -20.36 -20.57 -51.47
C LEU A 309 -18.86 -20.26 -51.65
N PHE A 310 -18.11 -20.23 -50.54
CA PHE A 310 -16.92 -21.08 -50.35
C PHE A 310 -16.61 -21.29 -48.85
N PHE A 311 -16.50 -22.57 -48.49
CA PHE A 311 -15.97 -23.11 -47.24
C PHE A 311 -14.46 -22.80 -47.09
N VAL A 312 -13.99 -22.42 -45.90
CA VAL A 312 -12.83 -23.07 -45.26
C VAL A 312 -13.03 -23.10 -43.75
N ARG A 313 -13.10 -24.33 -43.25
CA ARG A 313 -13.05 -24.74 -41.85
C ARG A 313 -11.57 -24.86 -41.48
N GLN A 314 -11.12 -24.13 -40.45
CA GLN A 314 -9.92 -24.54 -39.70
C GLN A 314 -10.28 -24.64 -38.22
N GLN A 315 -10.58 -25.87 -37.80
CA GLN A 315 -10.27 -26.30 -36.44
C GLN A 315 -8.75 -26.36 -36.32
N ARG A 316 -8.20 -25.68 -35.30
CA ARG A 316 -7.00 -26.15 -34.61
C ARG A 316 -7.28 -26.05 -33.12
N ASP A 317 -7.60 -27.20 -32.56
CA ASP A 317 -7.53 -27.47 -31.14
C ASP A 317 -6.03 -27.64 -30.79
N PHE A 318 -5.53 -26.83 -29.87
CA PHE A 318 -4.28 -27.10 -29.15
C PHE A 318 -4.42 -26.53 -27.74
N ARG A 319 -4.79 -27.41 -26.81
CA ARG A 319 -4.38 -27.28 -25.41
C ARG A 319 -2.85 -27.22 -25.36
N LEU A 320 -2.29 -26.18 -24.74
CA LEU A 320 -1.12 -26.21 -23.85
C LEU A 320 -0.62 -24.78 -23.54
N LEU A 321 -0.35 -24.57 -22.24
CA LEU A 321 0.68 -23.70 -21.64
C LEU A 321 0.31 -22.25 -21.23
N ASP A 322 0.10 -22.13 -19.91
CA ASP A 322 0.49 -20.99 -19.07
C ASP A 322 1.86 -20.42 -19.45
N GLN A 323 2.02 -19.09 -19.35
CA GLN A 323 2.91 -18.44 -18.36
C GLN A 323 3.22 -16.97 -18.74
N TRP A 324 3.43 -16.18 -17.68
CA TRP A 324 4.26 -14.96 -17.56
C TRP A 324 3.62 -13.57 -17.44
N PHE A 325 2.31 -13.41 -17.32
CA PHE A 325 1.72 -12.15 -16.82
C PHE A 325 0.45 -12.38 -16.01
N THR A 326 0.31 -11.69 -14.88
CA THR A 326 -0.98 -11.49 -14.19
C THR A 326 -1.26 -9.99 -14.21
N PHE A 327 -2.15 -9.56 -15.11
CA PHE A 327 -2.65 -8.18 -15.17
C PHE A 327 -3.97 -8.12 -14.39
N CYS A 328 -4.02 -7.29 -13.35
CA CYS A 328 -5.25 -6.96 -12.65
C CYS A 328 -5.33 -5.43 -12.54
N GLY A 329 -6.16 -4.82 -13.39
CA GLY A 329 -6.69 -3.50 -13.14
C GLY A 329 -8.13 -3.67 -12.68
N GLU A 330 -8.45 -3.22 -11.47
CA GLU A 330 -9.83 -3.17 -10.97
C GLU A 330 -10.22 -1.69 -10.82
N TYR A 331 -11.42 -1.34 -11.29
CA TYR A 331 -11.99 0.01 -11.25
C TYR A 331 -13.05 0.09 -10.16
N PHE A 332 -13.00 1.14 -9.34
CA PHE A 332 -14.06 1.49 -8.39
C PHE A 332 -14.66 2.85 -8.77
N PRO A 333 -15.97 2.96 -9.04
CA PRO A 333 -16.60 4.25 -9.23
C PRO A 333 -16.61 5.05 -7.92
N VAL A 334 -16.14 6.29 -7.97
CA VAL A 334 -16.33 7.28 -6.92
C VAL A 334 -17.84 7.53 -6.77
N GLN A 335 -18.46 7.03 -5.68
CA GLN A 335 -19.75 7.58 -5.27
C GLN A 335 -19.51 8.97 -4.69
N ALA A 336 -19.70 9.99 -5.53
CA ALA A 336 -19.95 11.34 -5.07
C ALA A 336 -21.22 11.33 -4.20
N ARG A 337 -21.07 11.57 -2.89
CA ARG A 337 -22.17 12.07 -2.06
C ARG A 337 -21.83 13.50 -1.67
N SER A 338 -22.65 14.41 -2.16
CA SER A 338 -22.69 15.83 -1.80
C SER A 338 -22.72 16.02 -0.28
N PRO A 339 -22.15 17.10 0.27
CA PRO A 339 -22.28 17.40 1.68
C PRO A 339 -23.75 17.73 2.03
N PRO A 340 -24.30 17.26 3.16
CA PRO A 340 -25.49 17.88 3.71
C PRO A 340 -25.11 19.28 4.23
N THR A 341 -25.73 20.30 3.66
CA THR A 341 -25.77 21.63 4.24
C THR A 341 -26.50 21.55 5.58
N TYR A 342 -25.84 21.92 6.68
CA TYR A 342 -26.49 22.24 7.94
C TYR A 342 -26.34 23.74 8.22
N ARG A 343 -27.48 24.40 8.40
CA ARG A 343 -27.62 25.69 9.09
C ARG A 343 -27.44 25.49 10.58
#